data_AF-A0A0B5DZ49-F1
#
_entry.id   AF-A0A0B5DZ49-F1
#
_cell.length_a   1.000
_cell.length_b   1.000
_cell.length_c   1.000
_cell.angle_alpha   90.00
_cell.angle_beta   90.00
_cell.angle_gamma   90.00
#
_symmetry.space_group_name_H-M   'P 1'
#
loop_
_entity.id
_entity.type
_entity.pdbx_description
1 polymer ?
#
loop_
_entity_poly.entity_id
_entity_poly.type
_entity_poly.pdbx_seq_one_letter_code
_entity_poly.pdbx_strand_id
1 'polypeptide(L)' 'MIGMMGGMIQNAGAMGMKVERVGREKFLDKDGEMSGLVEGRVLVQAFGADTAVILPVLEQIDFRALGRFGS' A
#
# COMPACT_ATOMS: atom_id res chain seq x y z
N MET A 1 8.38 10.90 -8.47
CA MET A 1 8.30 10.70 -6.99
C MET A 1 7.81 9.30 -6.60
N ILE A 2 6.93 8.65 -7.37
CA ILE A 2 6.42 7.28 -7.07
C ILE A 2 7.56 6.24 -6.92
N GLY A 3 8.58 6.27 -7.78
CA GLY A 3 9.73 5.34 -7.68
C GLY A 3 10.54 5.49 -6.38
N MET A 4 10.68 6.70 -5.85
CA MET A 4 11.35 6.94 -4.56
C MET A 4 10.50 6.44 -3.39
N MET A 5 9.18 6.66 -3.44
CA MET A 5 8.24 6.09 -2.45
C MET A 5 8.24 4.56 -2.50
N GLY A 6 8.40 3.98 -3.68
CA GLY A 6 8.47 2.54 -3.89
C GLY A 6 9.65 1.87 -3.20
N GLY A 7 10.84 2.44 -3.34
CA GLY A 7 12.02 1.95 -2.63
C GLY A 7 11.86 2.01 -1.11
N MET A 8 11.18 3.03 -0.59
CA MET A 8 10.85 3.13 0.83
C MET A 8 9.84 2.07 1.27
N ILE A 9 8.69 1.97 0.59
CA ILE A 9 7.60 1.03 0.96
C ILE A 9 8.08 -0.43 0.91
N GLN A 10 8.91 -0.79 -0.09
CA GLN A 10 9.46 -2.14 -0.20
C GLN A 10 10.39 -2.51 0.98
N ASN A 11 11.13 -1.52 1.49
CA ASN A 11 12.08 -1.67 2.59
C ASN A 11 11.52 -1.24 3.96
N ALA A 12 10.25 -0.80 4.04
CA ALA A 12 9.64 -0.25 5.24
C ALA A 12 9.78 -1.17 6.47
N GLY A 13 9.60 -2.48 6.28
CA GLY A 13 9.79 -3.47 7.35
C GLY A 13 11.24 -3.57 7.84
N ALA A 14 12.23 -3.42 6.97
CA ALA A 14 13.65 -3.39 7.35
C ALA A 14 14.04 -2.07 8.04
N MET A 15 13.28 -1.00 7.79
CA MET A 15 13.43 0.31 8.44
C MET A 15 12.68 0.40 9.78
N GLY A 16 12.07 -0.69 10.26
CA GLY A 16 11.29 -0.71 11.51
C GLY A 16 9.98 0.07 11.43
N MET A 17 9.51 0.39 10.22
CA MET A 17 8.23 1.08 10.03
C MET A 17 7.07 0.08 10.17
N LYS A 18 5.91 0.56 10.61
CA LYS A 18 4.71 -0.27 10.69
C LYS A 18 4.23 -0.63 9.28
N VAL A 19 4.07 -1.91 9.02
CA VAL A 19 3.63 -2.42 7.72
C VAL A 19 2.45 -3.34 7.95
N GLU A 20 1.37 -3.07 7.24
CA GLU A 20 0.20 -3.93 7.13
C GLU A 20 0.23 -4.67 5.79
N ARG A 21 -0.19 -5.93 5.76
CA ARG A 21 -0.33 -6.70 4.52
C ARG A 21 -1.79 -6.74 4.12
N VAL A 22 -2.09 -6.27 2.91
CA VAL A 22 -3.43 -6.34 2.32
C VAL A 22 -3.36 -7.23 1.09
N GLY A 23 -3.94 -8.43 1.19
CA GLY A 23 -3.77 -9.47 0.17
C GLY A 23 -2.28 -9.82 -0.02
N ARG A 24 -1.72 -9.48 -1.20
CA ARG A 24 -0.30 -9.74 -1.54
C ARG A 24 0.58 -8.49 -1.45
N GLU A 25 -0.03 -7.32 -1.24
CA GLU A 25 0.65 -6.04 -1.24
C GLU A 25 1.07 -5.63 0.17
N LYS A 26 2.17 -4.89 0.27
CA LYS A 26 2.62 -4.28 1.52
C LYS A 26 2.16 -2.82 1.55
N PHE A 27 1.51 -2.45 2.65
CA PHE A 27 1.13 -1.08 2.93
C PHE A 27 1.94 -0.57 4.12
N LEU A 28 2.61 0.56 3.94
CA LEU A 28 3.15 1.33 5.04
C LEU A 28 1.98 1.97 5.80
N ASP A 29 1.91 1.77 7.11
CA ASP A 29 0.99 2.47 8.01
C ASP A 29 1.77 3.57 8.72
N LYS A 30 1.38 4.81 8.47
CA LYS A 30 1.90 5.98 9.16
C LYS A 30 0.73 6.68 9.86
N ASP A 31 0.57 6.40 11.14
CA ASP A 31 -0.44 7.04 12.00
C ASP A 31 -1.87 6.93 11.45
N GLY A 32 -2.22 5.79 10.83
CA GLY A 32 -3.53 5.56 10.22
C GLY A 32 -3.62 5.96 8.74
N GLU A 33 -2.57 6.56 8.18
CA GLU A 33 -2.44 6.75 6.73
C GLU A 33 -1.74 5.55 6.10
N MET A 34 -2.47 4.84 5.25
CA MET A 34 -1.97 3.65 4.57
C MET A 34 -1.48 4.00 3.17
N SER A 35 -0.26 3.57 2.82
CA SER A 35 0.32 3.75 1.49
C SER A 35 0.96 2.47 0.97
N GLY A 36 0.51 2.00 -0.18
CA GLY A 36 1.04 0.81 -0.86
C GLY A 36 1.43 1.12 -2.30
N LEU A 37 2.51 0.48 -2.80
CA LEU A 37 2.92 0.62 -4.20
C LEU A 37 2.78 -0.71 -4.93
N VAL A 38 1.78 -0.78 -5.81
CA VAL A 38 1.45 -1.96 -6.60
C VAL A 38 2.30 -1.98 -7.88
N GLU A 39 2.96 -3.10 -8.14
CA GLU A 39 3.82 -3.32 -9.33
C GLU A 39 4.85 -2.20 -9.58
N GLY A 40 5.31 -1.52 -8.51
CA GLY A 40 6.29 -0.43 -8.60
C GLY A 40 5.78 0.84 -9.29
N ARG A 41 4.49 0.93 -9.62
CA ARG A 41 3.96 1.97 -10.52
C ARG A 41 2.64 2.61 -10.09
N VAL A 42 1.76 1.87 -9.40
CA VAL A 42 0.46 2.40 -8.93
C VAL A 42 0.52 2.64 -7.43
N LEU A 43 0.53 3.90 -7.02
CA LEU A 43 0.45 4.29 -5.62
C LEU A 43 -1.00 4.27 -5.16
N VAL A 44 -1.31 3.43 -4.16
CA VAL A 44 -2.61 3.35 -3.50
C VAL A 44 -2.49 3.96 -2.11
N GLN A 45 -3.36 4.91 -1.79
CA GLN A 45 -3.38 5.58 -0.48
C GLN A 45 -4.78 5.55 0.10
N ALA A 46 -4.87 5.35 1.41
CA ALA A 46 -6.12 5.42 2.16
C ALA A 46 -5.91 6.14 3.50
N PHE A 47 -6.84 7.04 3.82
CA PHE A 47 -6.81 7.89 5.01
C PHE A 47 -8.24 8.33 5.36
N GLY A 48 -8.43 8.91 6.53
CA GLY A 48 -9.72 9.49 6.95
C GLY A 48 -10.65 8.54 7.71
N ALA A 49 -10.20 7.33 8.02
CA ALA A 49 -10.89 6.39 8.90
C ALA A 49 -9.86 5.58 9.71
N ASP A 50 -10.31 4.86 10.73
CA ASP A 50 -9.46 3.94 11.48
C ASP A 50 -8.94 2.80 10.58
N THR A 51 -7.72 2.32 10.84
CA THR A 51 -7.09 1.22 10.09
C THR A 51 -7.98 -0.02 10.03
N ALA A 52 -8.73 -0.33 11.10
CA ALA A 52 -9.67 -1.46 11.14
C ALA A 52 -10.85 -1.31 10.16
N VAL A 53 -11.19 -0.08 9.76
CA VAL A 53 -12.19 0.22 8.73
C VAL A 53 -11.57 0.27 7.33
N ILE A 54 -10.35 0.80 7.22
CA ILE A 54 -9.64 0.92 5.95
C ILE A 54 -9.25 -0.45 5.39
N LEU A 55 -8.72 -1.35 6.22
CA LEU A 55 -8.18 -2.64 5.78
C LEU A 55 -9.21 -3.47 4.99
N PRO A 56 -10.44 -3.70 5.46
CA PRO A 56 -11.45 -4.45 4.71
C PRO A 56 -11.86 -3.80 3.38
N VAL A 57 -11.73 -2.48 3.24
CA VAL A 57 -12.01 -1.77 1.97
C VAL A 57 -10.86 -1.98 1.00
N LEU A 58 -9.61 -1.89 1.46
CA LEU A 58 -8.44 -2.15 0.63
C LEU A 58 -8.40 -3.61 0.16
N GLU A 59 -8.86 -4.57 0.97
CA GLU A 59 -8.93 -5.99 0.59
C GLU A 59 -9.88 -6.28 -0.58
N GLN A 60 -10.82 -5.38 -0.87
CA GLN A 60 -11.74 -5.51 -2.01
C GLN A 60 -11.11 -5.11 -3.34
N ILE A 61 -9.92 -4.49 -3.32
CA ILE A 61 -9.23 -4.07 -4.54
C ILE A 61 -8.57 -5.30 -5.20
N ASP A 62 -8.85 -5.50 -6.48
CA ASP A 62 -8.08 -6.44 -7.31
C ASP A 62 -6.72 -5.83 -7.67
N PHE A 63 -5.75 -5.96 -6.76
CA PHE A 63 -4.39 -5.46 -6.95
C PHE A 63 -3.67 -6.12 -8.15
N ARG A 64 -4.06 -7.34 -8.54
CA ARG A 64 -3.47 -8.00 -9.72
C ARG A 64 -3.96 -7.33 -11.00
N ALA A 65 -5.26 -7.08 -11.12
CA ALA A 65 -5.80 -6.34 -12.25
C ALA A 65 -5.25 -4.91 -12.28
N LEU A 66 -5.18 -4.25 -11.12
CA LEU A 66 -4.63 -2.90 -10.98
C LEU A 66 -3.16 -2.83 -11.44
N GLY A 67 -2.35 -3.82 -11.08
CA GLY A 67 -0.96 -3.92 -11.53
C GLY A 67 -0.79 -4.10 -13.03
N ARG A 68 -1.81 -4.61 -13.74
CA ARG A 68 -1.84 -4.77 -15.21
C ARG A 68 -2.59 -3.65 -15.92
N PHE A 69 -3.08 -2.65 -15.18
CA PHE A 69 -3.83 -1.55 -15.76
C PHE A 69 -2.95 -0.75 -16.75
N GLY A 70 -3.46 -0.53 -17.96
CA GLY A 70 -2.79 0.25 -19.00
C GLY A 70 -1.69 -0.47 -19.77
N SER A 71 -1.56 -1.80 -19.63
CA SER A 71 -0.70 -2.66 -20.46
C SER A 71 -1.50 -3.63 -21.31
#